data_AF-A0AA44YGS6-F1
#
_entry.id   AF-A0AA44YGS6-F1
#
_cell.length_a   1.000
_cell.length_b   1.000
_cell.length_c   1.000
_cell.angle_alpha   90.00
_cell.angle_beta   90.00
_cell.angle_gamma   90.00
#
_symmetry.space_group_name_H-M   'P 1'
#
loop_
_entity.id
_entity.type
_entity.pdbx_description
1 polymer ?
#
loop_
_entity_poly.entity_id
_entity_poly.type
_entity_poly.pdbx_seq_one_letter_code
_entity_poly.pdbx_strand_id
1 'polypeptide(L)'
;MQFTVYANRGNSAVYPLLLDVTSDIIGQLNRRVVIPLLPVEKYPGSTRPERLIPLIRLIDDNEYAVMTYEMASIPVRALGAEFCDVSQYRSRIKAAIDFLFDGI
;
A
#
# COMPACT_ATOMS: atom_id res chain seq x y z
N MET A 1 -2.02 -10.11 5.77
CA MET A 1 -2.89 -10.84 4.82
C MET A 1 -2.94 -10.01 3.56
N GLN A 2 -3.02 -10.64 2.39
CA GLN A 2 -2.98 -9.89 1.14
C GLN A 2 -4.12 -8.87 1.09
N PHE A 3 -3.81 -7.64 0.69
CA PHE A 3 -4.70 -6.48 0.64
C PHE A 3 -5.23 -6.00 2.00
N THR A 4 -4.53 -6.34 3.08
CA THR A 4 -4.78 -5.74 4.39
C THR A 4 -3.86 -4.55 4.63
N VAL A 5 -4.41 -3.48 5.17
CA VAL A 5 -3.70 -2.28 5.58
C VAL A 5 -3.32 -2.39 7.06
N TYR A 6 -2.09 -2.07 7.38
CA TYR A 6 -1.55 -2.07 8.74
C TYR A 6 -0.96 -0.71 9.09
N ALA A 7 -0.93 -0.38 10.38
CA ALA A 7 -0.15 0.75 10.86
C ALA A 7 1.35 0.54 10.58
N ASN A 8 2.04 1.61 10.19
CA ASN A 8 3.50 1.58 10.02
C ASN A 8 4.19 1.79 11.38
N ARG A 9 5.04 0.87 11.82
CA ARG A 9 5.87 1.07 13.04
C ARG A 9 7.24 1.70 12.76
N GLY A 10 7.61 1.82 11.49
CA GLY A 10 8.86 2.44 11.03
C GLY A 10 8.70 3.94 10.84
N ASN A 11 8.87 4.41 9.60
CA ASN A 11 8.72 5.83 9.23
C ASN A 11 7.24 6.26 9.15
N SER A 12 6.53 6.21 10.27
CA SER A 12 5.10 6.53 10.37
C SER A 12 4.77 8.00 10.18
N ALA A 13 5.75 8.89 10.36
CA ALA A 13 5.58 10.33 10.17
C ALA A 13 5.25 10.69 8.71
N VAL A 14 5.90 10.01 7.77
CA VAL A 14 5.68 10.19 6.32
C VAL A 14 4.58 9.24 5.84
N TYR A 15 4.71 7.94 6.13
CA TYR A 15 3.79 6.90 5.67
C TYR A 15 3.12 6.23 6.88
N PRO A 16 1.95 6.70 7.34
CA PRO A 16 1.32 6.17 8.54
C PRO A 16 0.80 4.73 8.37
N LEU A 17 0.50 4.32 7.14
CA LEU A 17 -0.12 3.04 6.82
C LEU A 17 0.66 2.29 5.74
N LEU A 18 0.62 0.96 5.79
CA LEU A 18 1.27 0.04 4.86
C LEU A 18 0.26 -0.98 4.35
N LEU A 19 0.17 -1.14 3.04
CA LEU A 19 -0.68 -2.13 2.37
C LEU A 19 0.14 -3.39 2.07
N ASP A 20 -0.23 -4.55 2.64
CA ASP A 20 0.36 -5.84 2.29
C ASP A 20 -0.15 -6.30 0.92
N VAL A 21 0.76 -6.62 0.00
CA VAL A 21 0.43 -7.14 -1.35
C VAL A 21 0.93 -8.57 -1.57
N THR A 22 1.55 -9.17 -0.55
CA THR A 22 2.08 -10.53 -0.59
C THR A 22 0.94 -11.54 -0.66
N SER A 23 0.95 -12.42 -1.67
CA SER A 23 -0.03 -13.51 -1.75
C SER A 23 0.03 -14.40 -0.52
N ASP A 24 -1.12 -14.73 0.06
CA ASP A 24 -1.20 -15.64 1.22
C ASP A 24 -0.90 -17.11 0.85
N ILE A 25 -0.82 -17.44 -0.44
CA ILE A 25 -0.35 -18.75 -0.94
C ILE A 25 1.16 -18.90 -0.76
N ILE A 26 1.91 -17.79 -0.85
CA ILE A 26 3.33 -17.77 -0.53
C ILE A 26 3.37 -17.93 1.00
N GLY A 27 3.76 -19.12 1.47
CA GLY A 27 3.56 -19.59 2.85
C GLY A 27 4.18 -18.73 3.97
N GLN A 28 4.75 -19.35 4.99
CA GLN A 28 5.22 -18.59 6.16
C GLN A 28 6.57 -17.89 5.92
N LEU A 29 6.56 -16.80 5.16
CA LEU A 29 7.64 -15.83 5.15
C LEU A 29 7.50 -14.89 6.37
N ASN A 30 8.60 -14.64 7.07
CA ASN A 30 8.67 -13.63 8.13
C ASN A 30 8.76 -12.19 7.58
N ARG A 31 8.46 -12.01 6.29
CA ARG A 31 8.46 -10.74 5.57
C ARG A 31 7.19 -10.58 4.76
N ARG A 32 6.80 -9.34 4.52
CA ARG A 32 5.74 -8.95 3.60
C ARG A 32 6.27 -7.91 2.62
N VAL A 33 5.89 -8.04 1.36
CA VAL A 33 6.00 -6.96 0.38
C VAL A 33 4.82 -6.03 0.63
N VAL A 34 5.14 -4.75 0.87
CA VAL A 34 4.16 -3.73 1.20
C VAL A 34 4.29 -2.53 0.28
N ILE A 35 3.19 -1.80 0.12
CA ILE A 35 3.17 -0.49 -0.52
C ILE A 35 2.80 0.56 0.55
N PRO A 36 3.60 1.62 0.75
CA PRO A 36 3.24 2.70 1.65
C PRO A 36 2.01 3.47 1.17
N LEU A 37 1.16 3.86 2.13
CA LEU A 37 0.00 4.71 1.88
C LEU A 37 0.25 6.10 2.44
N LEU A 38 0.12 7.11 1.58
CA LEU A 38 0.25 8.52 1.95
C LEU A 38 -1.15 9.17 1.97
N PRO A 39 -1.58 9.82 3.08
CA PRO A 39 -2.80 10.61 3.06
C PRO A 39 -2.76 11.62 1.91
N VAL A 40 -3.83 11.71 1.12
CA VAL A 40 -3.83 12.50 -0.11
C VAL A 40 -3.56 13.98 0.17
N GLU A 41 -3.95 14.50 1.34
CA GLU A 41 -3.70 15.90 1.71
C GLU A 41 -2.21 16.22 1.92
N LYS A 42 -1.38 15.18 2.12
CA LYS A 42 0.08 15.30 2.28
C LYS A 42 0.85 15.08 0.97
N TYR A 43 0.16 14.82 -0.14
CA TYR A 43 0.84 14.57 -1.42
C TYR A 43 1.52 15.86 -1.92
N PRO A 44 2.82 15.83 -2.29
CA PRO A 44 3.62 17.04 -2.50
C PRO A 44 3.36 17.78 -3.83
N GLY A 45 2.46 17.28 -4.68
CA GLY A 45 2.21 17.81 -6.02
C GLY A 45 0.73 18.02 -6.34
N SER A 46 0.44 18.90 -7.30
CA SER A 46 -0.92 19.13 -7.81
C SER A 46 -1.40 18.03 -8.77
N THR A 47 -0.47 17.25 -9.32
CA THR A 47 -0.74 16.15 -10.25
C THR A 47 0.00 14.89 -9.83
N ARG A 48 -0.60 13.74 -10.14
CA ARG A 48 -0.10 12.42 -9.77
C ARG A 48 -0.20 11.48 -10.97
N PRO A 49 0.82 10.66 -11.28
CA PRO A 49 0.70 9.62 -12.30
C PRO A 49 -0.36 8.59 -11.89
N GLU A 50 -1.59 8.75 -12.38
CA GLU A 50 -2.75 8.03 -11.83
C GLU A 50 -2.67 6.52 -11.94
N ARG A 51 -2.07 6.03 -13.04
CA ARG A 51 -1.82 4.60 -13.27
C ARG A 51 -0.82 4.02 -12.26
N LEU A 52 0.19 4.78 -11.88
CA LEU A 52 1.24 4.31 -10.97
C LEU A 52 0.84 4.47 -9.50
N ILE A 53 0.13 5.54 -9.14
CA ILE A 53 -0.10 5.90 -7.74
C ILE A 53 -1.61 5.98 -7.46
N PRO A 54 -2.41 4.94 -7.64
CA PRO A 54 -3.87 5.04 -7.53
C PRO A 54 -4.33 5.58 -6.16
N LEU A 55 -5.51 6.20 -6.13
CA LEU A 55 -6.19 6.53 -4.86
C LEU A 55 -7.11 5.40 -4.42
N ILE A 56 -7.12 5.15 -3.12
CA ILE A 56 -8.06 4.28 -2.43
C ILE A 56 -8.63 5.03 -1.23
N ARG A 57 -9.88 4.74 -0.88
CA ARG A 57 -10.52 5.27 0.31
C ARG A 57 -10.55 4.17 1.38
N LEU A 58 -10.16 4.51 2.60
CA LEU A 58 -10.11 3.55 3.71
C LEU A 58 -11.33 3.67 4.63
N ILE A 59 -11.38 2.85 5.68
CA ILE A 59 -12.52 2.76 6.62
C ILE A 59 -12.75 4.05 7.44
N ASP A 60 -11.76 4.93 7.49
CA ASP A 60 -11.82 6.26 8.11
C ASP A 60 -12.41 7.34 7.18
N ASP A 61 -12.90 6.95 6.00
CA ASP A 61 -13.43 7.81 4.93
C ASP A 61 -12.39 8.77 4.31
N ASN A 62 -11.11 8.61 4.63
CA ASN A 62 -10.02 9.40 4.04
C ASN A 62 -9.46 8.72 2.78
N GLU A 63 -8.94 9.54 1.86
CA GLU A 63 -8.28 9.06 0.65
C GLU A 63 -6.76 8.99 0.83
N TYR A 64 -6.20 7.89 0.34
CA TYR A 64 -4.78 7.60 0.42
C TYR A 64 -4.22 7.31 -0.97
N ALA A 65 -3.06 7.89 -1.25
CA ALA A 65 -2.25 7.57 -2.40
C ALA A 65 -1.46 6.28 -2.14
N VAL A 66 -1.65 5.29 -3.02
CA VAL A 66 -0.90 4.03 -3.02
C VAL A 66 0.46 4.29 -3.68
N MET A 67 1.51 4.50 -2.87
CA MET A 67 2.83 4.90 -3.35
C MET A 67 3.58 3.73 -3.97
N THR A 68 3.08 3.19 -5.09
CA THR A 68 3.51 1.90 -5.66
C THR A 68 5.01 1.81 -5.93
N TYR A 69 5.65 2.92 -6.31
CA TYR A 69 7.09 2.96 -6.56
C TYR A 69 7.96 2.90 -5.28
N GLU A 70 7.37 3.11 -4.10
CA GLU A 70 8.00 2.96 -2.78
C GLU A 70 7.78 1.54 -2.20
N MET A 71 7.32 0.59 -3.03
CA MET A 71 7.11 -0.79 -2.59
C MET A 71 8.40 -1.40 -2.05
N ALA A 72 8.29 -2.07 -0.90
CA ALA A 72 9.44 -2.70 -0.24
C ALA A 72 9.06 -4.00 0.45
N SER A 73 10.03 -4.90 0.58
CA SER A 73 9.91 -6.05 1.49
C SER A 73 10.33 -5.62 2.90
N ILE A 74 9.45 -5.82 3.89
CA ILE A 74 9.71 -5.50 5.30
C ILE A 74 9.49 -6.74 6.19
N PRO A 75 10.13 -6.82 7.37
CA PRO A 75 9.85 -7.90 8.31
C PRO A 75 8.46 -7.72 8.94
N VAL A 76 7.75 -8.83 9.22
CA VAL A 76 6.39 -8.80 9.80
C VAL A 76 6.32 -7.98 11.09
N ARG A 77 7.38 -7.98 11.91
CA ARG A 77 7.47 -7.20 13.15
C ARG A 77 7.41 -5.67 12.98
N ALA A 78 7.62 -5.18 11.75
CA ALA A 78 7.51 -3.76 11.42
C ALA A 78 6.07 -3.35 11.07
N LEU A 79 5.17 -4.31 10.85
CA LEU A 79 3.73 -4.07 10.76
C LEU A 79 3.16 -3.84 12.16
N GLY A 80 2.30 -2.83 12.27
CA GLY A 80 1.54 -2.49 13.45
C GLY A 80 0.20 -3.20 13.49
N ALA A 81 -0.75 -2.58 14.19
CA ALA A 81 -2.13 -3.05 14.23
C ALA A 81 -2.72 -3.09 12.82
N GLU A 82 -3.57 -4.08 12.58
CA GLU A 82 -4.44 -4.12 11.41
C GLU A 82 -5.38 -2.91 11.44
N PHE A 83 -5.54 -2.26 10.29
CA PHE A 83 -6.39 -1.09 10.12
C PHE A 83 -7.68 -1.44 9.39
N CYS A 84 -7.58 -1.98 8.17
CA CYS A 84 -8.73 -2.46 7.40
C CYS A 84 -8.31 -3.39 6.24
N ASP A 85 -9.26 -4.14 5.69
CA ASP A 85 -9.13 -4.81 4.39
C ASP A 85 -9.48 -3.85 3.25
N VAL A 86 -8.73 -3.94 2.14
CA VAL A 86 -8.95 -3.17 0.91
C VAL A 86 -9.02 -4.06 -0.32
N SER A 87 -9.46 -5.31 -0.16
CA SER A 87 -9.54 -6.29 -1.24
C SER A 87 -10.44 -5.82 -2.40
N GLN A 88 -11.41 -4.92 -2.16
CA GLN A 88 -12.20 -4.30 -3.24
C GLN A 88 -11.35 -3.52 -4.26
N TYR A 89 -10.17 -3.03 -3.88
CA TYR A 89 -9.25 -2.30 -4.76
C TYR A 89 -8.22 -3.19 -5.45
N ARG A 90 -8.31 -4.52 -5.30
CA ARG A 90 -7.37 -5.51 -5.86
C ARG A 90 -6.98 -5.23 -7.31
N SER A 91 -7.95 -5.05 -8.20
CA SER A 91 -7.68 -4.83 -9.62
C SER A 91 -6.90 -3.54 -9.87
N ARG A 92 -7.23 -2.47 -9.14
CA ARG A 92 -6.56 -1.16 -9.25
C ARG A 92 -5.13 -1.22 -8.72
N ILE A 93 -4.92 -1.89 -7.59
CA ILE A 93 -3.58 -2.06 -6.99
C ILE A 93 -2.71 -2.94 -7.90
N LYS A 94 -3.24 -4.07 -8.41
CA LYS A 94 -2.50 -4.91 -9.35
C LYS A 94 -2.11 -4.17 -10.63
N ALA A 95 -3.05 -3.43 -11.24
CA ALA A 95 -2.75 -2.64 -12.43
C ALA A 95 -1.63 -1.62 -12.21
N ALA A 96 -1.50 -1.03 -11.01
CA ALA A 96 -0.40 -0.12 -10.69
C ALA A 96 0.95 -0.85 -10.55
N ILE A 97 0.95 -2.06 -9.98
CA ILE A 97 2.14 -2.91 -9.87
C ILE A 97 2.57 -3.38 -11.26
N ASP A 98 1.62 -3.85 -12.06
CA ASP A 98 1.85 -4.28 -13.44
C ASP A 98 2.36 -3.10 -14.28
N PHE A 99 1.80 -1.89 -14.11
CA PHE A 99 2.30 -0.67 -14.74
C PHE A 99 3.74 -0.32 -14.34
N LEU A 100 4.11 -0.52 -13.06
CA LEU A 100 5.47 -0.26 -12.58
C LEU A 100 6.50 -1.17 -13.28
N PHE A 101 6.17 -2.43 -13.52
CA PHE A 101 7.10 -3.41 -14.09
C PHE A 101 7.02 -3.51 -15.62
N ASP A 102 5.82 -3.52 -16.18
CA ASP A 102 5.55 -3.84 -17.58
C ASP A 102 5.04 -2.64 -18.39
N GLY A 103 4.71 -1.51 -17.75
CA GLY A 103 4.26 -0.27 -18.41
C GLY A 103 2.85 -0.33 -19.02
N ILE A 104 2.15 -1.46 -18.89
CA ILE A 104 0.79 -1.72 -19.38
C ILE A 104 -0.27 -1.56 -18.31
#